data_AF-G8JW13-F1
#
_entry.id   AF-G8JW13-F1
#
_cell.length_a   1.000
_cell.length_b   1.000
_cell.length_c   1.000
_cell.angle_alpha   90.00
_cell.angle_beta   90.00
_cell.angle_gamma   90.00
#
_symmetry.space_group_name_H-M   'P 1'
#
loop_
_entity.id
_entity.type
_entity.pdbx_description
1 polymer ?
#
loop_
_entity_poly.entity_id
_entity_poly.type
_entity_poly.pdbx_seq_one_letter_code
_entity_poly.pdbx_strand_id
1 'polypeptide(L)'
;MKGYLPAPMGQVLNVSNLLHLSSQYKSVTKAGLAPRLDTLWYLVAAATFTSCNEPKEIPKLYHFALLQEASKARATLSDEDIARQVISLFEKEERIRREVFSRWYQEPTSGQLLITKRFREAILRTSALSGLPKAINSLRELAQETPENLLPFQPTISSDETDSHKLFKNVHRDIDMSTQEVVDRGMALWNRIYGKVSNKVINNLNNSYPDLWYHTMAHIYGPLLSEAGTLDPQELSMIIIASLVPQDVNAQLWGHLKGASNLGCDREVIDVVRDLSITISRLCNVNWKMGITKL
;
A
#
# COMPACT_ATOMS: atom_id res chain seq x y z
N MET A 1 29.89 0.50 19.76
CA MET A 1 29.12 -0.09 18.63
C MET A 1 28.24 -1.20 19.20
N LYS A 2 26.95 -0.95 19.40
CA LYS A 2 26.00 -2.01 19.72
C LYS A 2 25.54 -2.60 18.39
N GLY A 3 26.01 -3.81 18.09
CA GLY A 3 25.57 -4.56 16.91
C GLY A 3 24.08 -4.82 17.03
N TYR A 4 23.31 -4.32 16.07
CA TYR A 4 21.94 -4.77 15.84
C TYR A 4 22.02 -6.26 15.51
N LEU A 5 21.58 -7.12 16.43
CA LEU A 5 21.28 -8.51 16.10
C LEU A 5 20.11 -8.49 15.10
N PRO A 6 20.17 -9.24 13.98
CA PRO A 6 19.02 -9.35 13.09
C PRO A 6 17.84 -9.93 13.90
N ALA A 7 16.67 -9.29 13.76
CA ALA A 7 15.45 -9.80 14.37
C ALA A 7 15.24 -11.26 13.92
N PRO A 8 14.81 -12.16 14.82
CA PRO A 8 14.52 -13.54 14.44
C PRO A 8 13.55 -13.57 13.27
N MET A 9 13.77 -14.49 12.32
CA MET A 9 12.91 -14.70 11.15
C MET A 9 11.44 -14.74 11.59
N GLY A 10 10.67 -13.72 11.23
CA GLY A 10 9.21 -13.67 11.45
C GLY A 10 8.67 -12.56 12.36
N GLN A 11 9.49 -11.63 12.88
CA GLN A 11 8.97 -10.45 13.59
C GLN A 11 9.71 -9.16 13.20
N VAL A 12 9.34 -8.59 12.06
CA VAL A 12 9.88 -7.31 11.61
C VAL A 12 9.30 -6.16 12.42
N LEU A 13 7.97 -6.13 12.62
CA LEU A 13 7.33 -5.18 13.53
C LEU A 13 7.32 -5.72 14.97
N ASN A 14 8.01 -4.98 15.83
CA ASN A 14 7.88 -4.99 17.29
C ASN A 14 7.43 -3.59 17.75
N VAL A 15 7.19 -3.41 19.06
CA VAL A 15 6.72 -2.13 19.62
C VAL A 15 7.64 -0.97 19.24
N SER A 16 8.96 -1.15 19.34
CA SER A 16 9.94 -0.10 19.04
C SER A 16 9.93 0.27 17.55
N ASN A 17 9.90 -0.72 16.67
CA ASN A 17 9.89 -0.47 15.22
C ASN A 17 8.60 0.24 14.81
N LEU A 18 7.46 -0.20 15.32
CA LEU A 18 6.16 0.40 14.99
C LEU A 18 6.07 1.87 15.46
N LEU A 19 6.59 2.16 16.67
CA LEU A 19 6.68 3.53 17.18
C LEU A 19 7.67 4.39 16.41
N HIS A 20 8.84 3.83 16.04
CA HIS A 20 9.82 4.52 15.23
C HIS A 20 9.22 4.92 13.88
N LEU A 21 8.56 3.98 13.20
CA LEU A 21 7.86 4.25 11.96
C LEU A 21 6.78 5.31 12.18
N SER A 22 5.83 5.13 13.10
CA SER A 22 4.73 6.11 13.25
C SER A 22 5.18 7.52 13.68
N SER A 23 6.26 7.64 14.47
CA SER A 23 6.76 8.94 14.95
C SER A 23 7.54 9.72 13.90
N GLN A 24 8.30 9.01 13.04
CA GLN A 24 9.10 9.65 11.99
C GLN A 24 8.23 10.41 10.97
N TYR A 25 6.98 9.98 10.74
CA TYR A 25 6.06 10.60 9.78
C TYR A 25 5.14 11.67 10.38
N LYS A 26 4.97 11.69 11.72
CA LYS A 26 4.24 12.75 12.44
C LYS A 26 4.98 14.09 12.49
N SER A 27 6.28 14.12 12.25
CA SER A 27 7.07 15.36 12.27
C SER A 27 6.86 16.21 11.01
N VAL A 28 6.62 15.56 9.87
CA VAL A 28 6.43 16.18 8.55
C VAL A 28 5.06 16.83 8.42
N THR A 29 4.04 16.24 9.05
CA THR A 29 2.68 16.78 9.13
C THR A 29 2.56 17.96 10.09
N LYS A 30 3.29 17.93 11.22
CA LYS A 30 3.39 19.08 12.15
C LYS A 30 3.99 20.33 11.51
N ALA A 31 4.83 20.16 10.49
CA ALA A 31 5.40 21.28 9.73
C ALA A 31 4.41 21.92 8.72
N GLY A 32 3.16 21.44 8.64
CA GLY A 32 2.14 21.96 7.72
C GLY A 32 2.37 21.60 6.26
N LEU A 33 3.42 20.82 5.97
CA LEU A 33 3.85 20.48 4.61
C LEU A 33 2.90 19.47 3.94
N ALA A 34 2.28 18.56 4.69
CA ALA A 34 1.32 17.61 4.11
C ALA A 34 0.31 17.08 5.14
N PRO A 35 -0.88 17.69 5.29
CA PRO A 35 -1.91 17.21 6.20
C PRO A 35 -2.35 15.75 5.95
N ARG A 36 -2.08 15.21 4.75
CA ARG A 36 -2.52 13.87 4.30
C ARG A 36 -1.57 12.73 4.70
N LEU A 37 -0.33 13.02 5.15
CA LEU A 37 0.63 11.95 5.47
C LEU A 37 0.37 11.26 6.82
N ASP A 38 -0.31 11.92 7.76
CA ASP A 38 -0.66 11.36 9.09
C ASP A 38 -1.50 10.09 8.99
N THR A 39 -2.12 9.85 7.84
CA THR A 39 -2.94 8.67 7.54
C THR A 39 -2.44 7.88 6.34
N LEU A 40 -1.29 8.22 5.76
CA LEU A 40 -0.75 7.53 4.58
C LEU A 40 0.45 6.62 4.92
N TRP A 41 1.19 6.94 5.99
CA TRP A 41 2.42 6.21 6.33
C TRP A 41 2.20 4.70 6.48
N TYR A 42 1.05 4.27 7.04
CA TYR A 42 0.74 2.85 7.19
C TYR A 42 0.40 2.18 5.84
N LEU A 43 -0.10 2.92 4.84
CA LEU A 43 -0.32 2.36 3.50
C LEU A 43 1.00 2.26 2.73
N VAL A 44 1.87 3.26 2.87
CA VAL A 44 3.24 3.21 2.34
C VAL A 44 3.98 2.02 2.95
N ALA A 45 3.93 1.87 4.28
CA ALA A 45 4.55 0.74 4.96
C ALA A 45 3.95 -0.61 4.52
N ALA A 46 2.62 -0.73 4.38
CA ALA A 46 1.98 -1.94 3.87
C ALA A 46 2.43 -2.28 2.44
N ALA A 47 2.59 -1.28 1.57
CA ALA A 47 3.08 -1.46 0.21
C ALA A 47 4.54 -1.92 0.18
N THR A 48 5.39 -1.36 1.05
CA THR A 48 6.79 -1.78 1.19
C THR A 48 6.89 -3.20 1.76
N PHE A 49 6.19 -3.53 2.84
CA PHE A 49 6.16 -4.89 3.41
C PHE A 49 5.67 -5.92 2.39
N THR A 50 4.62 -5.58 1.62
CA THR A 50 4.14 -6.42 0.52
C THR A 50 5.25 -6.64 -0.51
N SER A 51 5.93 -5.58 -0.93
CA SER A 51 7.01 -5.68 -1.93
C SER A 51 8.24 -6.43 -1.43
N CYS A 52 8.49 -6.41 -0.10
CA CYS A 52 9.50 -7.23 0.58
C CYS A 52 9.04 -8.68 0.82
N ASN A 53 7.79 -9.02 0.50
CA ASN A 53 7.16 -10.31 0.79
C ASN A 53 7.13 -10.66 2.29
N GLU A 54 6.76 -9.68 3.11
CA GLU A 54 6.54 -9.83 4.57
C GLU A 54 5.05 -9.72 4.92
N PRO A 55 4.19 -10.65 4.45
CA PRO A 55 2.73 -10.51 4.57
C PRO A 55 2.23 -10.60 6.02
N LYS A 56 2.97 -11.25 6.92
CA LYS A 56 2.66 -11.38 8.35
C LYS A 56 2.73 -10.06 9.13
N GLU A 57 3.36 -9.04 8.56
CA GLU A 57 3.47 -7.72 9.17
C GLU A 57 2.24 -6.84 8.85
N ILE A 58 1.48 -7.19 7.80
CA ILE A 58 0.32 -6.43 7.34
C ILE A 58 -0.78 -6.35 8.42
N PRO A 59 -1.20 -7.44 9.07
CA PRO A 59 -2.24 -7.37 10.10
C PRO A 59 -1.85 -6.52 11.31
N LYS A 60 -0.58 -6.60 11.77
CA LYS A 60 -0.08 -5.78 12.89
C LYS A 60 -0.22 -4.29 12.58
N LEU A 61 0.21 -3.90 11.38
CA LEU A 61 0.13 -2.52 10.92
C LEU A 61 -1.33 -2.06 10.74
N TYR A 62 -2.18 -2.95 10.21
CA TYR A 62 -3.61 -2.70 10.04
C TYR A 62 -4.33 -2.43 11.37
N HIS A 63 -4.17 -3.29 12.38
CA HIS A 63 -4.82 -3.10 13.68
C HIS A 63 -4.28 -1.88 14.43
N PHE A 64 -3.00 -1.57 14.28
CA PHE A 64 -2.44 -0.32 14.80
C PHE A 64 -3.14 0.89 14.19
N ALA A 65 -3.32 0.93 12.87
CA ALA A 65 -4.00 2.02 12.18
C ALA A 65 -5.46 2.17 12.61
N LEU A 66 -6.20 1.05 12.76
CA LEU A 66 -7.61 1.06 13.20
C LEU A 66 -7.78 1.58 14.63
N LEU A 67 -6.91 1.18 15.56
CA LEU A 67 -6.95 1.66 16.93
C LEU A 67 -6.52 3.11 17.02
N GLN A 68 -5.49 3.51 16.27
CA GLN A 68 -5.04 4.89 16.22
C GLN A 68 -6.16 5.82 15.71
N GLU A 69 -6.94 5.38 14.72
CA GLU A 69 -8.12 6.12 14.24
C GLU A 69 -9.19 6.27 15.33
N ALA A 70 -9.56 5.17 15.98
CA ALA A 70 -10.57 5.19 17.05
C ALA A 70 -10.14 6.06 18.24
N SER A 71 -8.85 6.05 18.57
CA SER A 71 -8.28 6.85 19.66
C SER A 71 -8.15 8.33 19.33
N LYS A 72 -8.03 8.74 18.05
CA LYS A 72 -7.97 10.17 17.67
C LYS A 72 -9.25 10.92 18.06
N ALA A 73 -10.41 10.30 17.94
CA ALA A 73 -11.70 10.95 18.24
C ALA A 73 -11.94 11.16 19.75
N ARG A 74 -11.30 10.35 20.61
CA ARG A 74 -11.57 10.32 22.06
C ARG A 74 -10.33 10.49 22.95
N ALA A 75 -9.14 10.65 22.36
CA ALA A 75 -7.83 10.72 23.01
C ALA A 75 -7.58 9.62 24.07
N THR A 76 -8.06 8.40 23.80
CA THR A 76 -8.15 7.34 24.82
C THR A 76 -6.88 6.54 25.03
N LEU A 77 -6.05 6.38 24.00
CA LEU A 77 -4.82 5.56 24.06
C LEU A 77 -3.68 6.30 23.37
N SER A 78 -2.47 6.18 23.92
CA SER A 78 -1.25 6.63 23.25
C SER A 78 -0.85 5.65 22.14
N ASP A 79 -0.02 6.10 21.18
CA ASP A 79 0.55 5.19 20.17
C ASP A 79 1.34 4.05 20.82
N GLU A 80 1.97 4.30 21.97
CA GLU A 80 2.73 3.28 22.71
C GLU A 80 1.80 2.21 23.29
N ASP A 81 0.68 2.61 23.88
CA ASP A 81 -0.33 1.67 24.37
C ASP A 81 -0.89 0.83 23.23
N ILE A 82 -1.22 1.46 22.10
CA ILE A 82 -1.73 0.78 20.91
C ILE A 82 -0.68 -0.22 20.39
N ALA A 83 0.58 0.20 20.23
CA ALA A 83 1.64 -0.69 19.76
C ALA A 83 1.84 -1.88 20.69
N ARG A 84 1.86 -1.68 22.01
CA ARG A 84 1.98 -2.76 23.01
C ARG A 84 0.81 -3.73 22.94
N GLN A 85 -0.43 -3.21 22.86
CA GLN A 85 -1.62 -4.04 22.77
C GLN A 85 -1.63 -4.88 21.50
N VAL A 86 -1.36 -4.29 20.34
CA VAL A 86 -1.35 -4.99 19.05
C VAL A 86 -0.26 -6.06 19.03
N ILE A 87 0.99 -5.70 19.32
CA ILE A 87 2.11 -6.65 19.26
C ILE A 87 1.88 -7.81 20.24
N SER A 88 1.43 -7.52 21.47
CA SER A 88 1.12 -8.57 22.45
C SER A 88 0.00 -9.50 21.99
N LEU A 89 -1.01 -9.03 21.25
CA LEU A 89 -2.05 -9.92 20.73
C LEU A 89 -1.55 -10.85 19.61
N PHE A 90 -0.61 -10.39 18.79
CA PHE A 90 0.00 -11.22 17.75
C PHE A 90 0.97 -12.28 18.29
N GLU A 91 1.33 -12.21 19.58
CA GLU A 91 2.04 -13.28 20.30
C GLU A 91 1.08 -14.34 20.86
N LYS A 92 -0.23 -14.07 20.90
CA LYS A 92 -1.26 -15.00 21.38
C LYS A 92 -1.77 -15.92 20.27
N GLU A 93 -2.40 -17.01 20.69
CA GLU A 93 -3.14 -17.90 19.78
C GLU A 93 -4.20 -17.15 18.97
N GLU A 94 -4.39 -17.57 17.72
CA GLU A 94 -5.31 -16.94 16.77
C GLU A 94 -6.74 -16.82 17.33
N ARG A 95 -7.25 -17.86 18.01
CA ARG A 95 -8.59 -17.83 18.61
C ARG A 95 -8.76 -16.67 19.60
N ILE A 96 -7.78 -16.52 20.52
CA ILE A 96 -7.80 -15.46 21.53
C ILE A 96 -7.70 -14.08 20.86
N ARG A 97 -6.81 -13.96 19.87
CA ARG A 97 -6.64 -12.71 19.12
C ARG A 97 -7.92 -12.31 18.40
N ARG A 98 -8.58 -13.23 17.68
CA ARG A 98 -9.87 -13.00 17.00
C ARG A 98 -10.97 -12.56 17.96
N GLU A 99 -11.10 -13.21 19.12
CA GLU A 99 -12.09 -12.83 20.14
C GLU A 99 -11.87 -11.40 20.68
N VAL A 100 -10.62 -10.96 20.76
CA VAL A 100 -10.31 -9.57 21.16
C VAL A 100 -10.65 -8.60 20.03
N PHE A 101 -10.27 -8.91 18.79
CA PHE A 101 -10.59 -8.06 17.64
C PHE A 101 -12.10 -7.91 17.41
N SER A 102 -12.88 -8.99 17.51
CA SER A 102 -14.34 -8.92 17.37
C SER A 102 -14.98 -7.99 18.43
N ARG A 103 -14.40 -7.91 19.63
CA ARG A 103 -14.85 -6.96 20.66
C ARG A 103 -14.40 -5.54 20.38
N TRP A 104 -13.16 -5.33 19.94
CA TRP A 104 -12.64 -3.99 19.61
C TRP A 104 -13.37 -3.34 18.44
N TYR A 105 -13.81 -4.14 17.47
CA TYR A 105 -14.43 -3.69 16.23
C TYR A 105 -15.88 -4.18 16.10
N GLN A 106 -16.58 -4.30 17.24
CA GLN A 106 -17.99 -4.71 17.24
C GLN A 106 -18.86 -3.71 16.45
N GLU A 107 -18.58 -2.42 16.58
CA GLU A 107 -19.25 -1.35 15.83
C GLU A 107 -18.20 -0.48 15.11
N PRO A 108 -17.77 -0.87 13.90
CA PRO A 108 -16.70 -0.15 13.22
C PRO A 108 -17.08 1.28 12.85
N THR A 109 -16.15 2.22 13.04
CA THR A 109 -16.33 3.61 12.62
C THR A 109 -16.25 3.73 11.09
N SER A 110 -16.74 4.84 10.53
CA SER A 110 -16.54 5.17 9.12
C SER A 110 -15.05 5.29 8.76
N GLY A 111 -14.22 5.77 9.67
CA GLY A 111 -12.76 5.82 9.52
C GLY A 111 -12.14 4.43 9.44
N GLN A 112 -12.55 3.49 10.29
CA GLN A 112 -12.09 2.10 10.26
C GLN A 112 -12.49 1.38 8.97
N LEU A 113 -13.72 1.60 8.48
CA LEU A 113 -14.18 1.09 7.19
C LEU A 113 -13.33 1.66 6.04
N LEU A 114 -13.04 2.96 6.05
CA LEU A 114 -12.20 3.61 5.04
C LEU A 114 -10.75 3.10 5.08
N ILE A 115 -10.15 2.97 6.26
CA ILE A 115 -8.80 2.40 6.43
C ILE A 115 -8.76 0.99 5.83
N THR A 116 -9.74 0.16 6.16
CA THR A 116 -9.84 -1.22 5.65
C THR A 116 -9.91 -1.26 4.13
N LYS A 117 -10.75 -0.41 3.52
CA LYS A 117 -10.83 -0.28 2.06
C LYS A 117 -9.49 0.14 1.47
N ARG A 118 -8.81 1.12 2.08
CA ARG A 118 -7.54 1.67 1.61
C ARG A 118 -6.37 0.71 1.73
N PHE A 119 -6.31 -0.12 2.78
CA PHE A 119 -5.29 -1.19 2.89
C PHE A 119 -5.40 -2.18 1.74
N ARG A 120 -6.62 -2.67 1.47
CA ARG A 120 -6.87 -3.61 0.36
C ARG A 120 -6.48 -2.99 -0.98
N GLU A 121 -6.85 -1.74 -1.20
CA GLU A 121 -6.53 -1.03 -2.44
C GLU A 121 -5.02 -0.81 -2.61
N ALA A 122 -4.33 -0.33 -1.57
CA ALA A 122 -2.90 -0.09 -1.62
C ALA A 122 -2.12 -1.37 -1.93
N ILE A 123 -2.47 -2.49 -1.27
CA ILE A 123 -1.84 -3.79 -1.50
C ILE A 123 -2.13 -4.29 -2.92
N LEU A 124 -3.39 -4.19 -3.40
CA LEU A 124 -3.74 -4.58 -4.77
C LEU A 124 -2.94 -3.78 -5.81
N ARG A 125 -2.76 -2.47 -5.61
CA ARG A 125 -1.97 -1.60 -6.49
C ARG A 125 -0.50 -2.03 -6.60
N THR A 126 0.07 -2.62 -5.53
CA THR A 126 1.47 -3.11 -5.59
C THR A 126 1.67 -4.23 -6.61
N SER A 127 0.61 -4.99 -6.96
CA SER A 127 0.71 -6.12 -7.89
C SER A 127 1.26 -5.74 -9.27
N ALA A 128 1.04 -4.49 -9.70
CA ALA A 128 1.57 -3.93 -10.94
C ALA A 128 3.11 -3.85 -10.98
N LEU A 129 3.75 -3.80 -9.81
CA LEU A 129 5.17 -3.46 -9.69
C LEU A 129 5.97 -4.53 -8.96
N SER A 130 5.39 -5.18 -7.96
CA SER A 130 6.04 -6.24 -7.17
C SER A 130 5.51 -7.64 -7.44
N GLY A 131 4.48 -7.75 -8.30
CA GLY A 131 3.89 -8.99 -8.78
C GLY A 131 2.68 -9.45 -7.98
N LEU A 132 1.75 -10.15 -8.67
CA LEU A 132 0.54 -10.73 -8.06
C LEU A 132 0.81 -11.66 -6.86
N PRO A 133 1.83 -12.54 -6.86
CA PRO A 133 2.03 -13.46 -5.73
C PRO A 133 2.21 -12.74 -4.39
N LYS A 134 2.97 -11.63 -4.35
CA LYS A 134 3.19 -10.86 -3.13
C LYS A 134 1.91 -10.17 -2.66
N ALA A 135 1.15 -9.59 -3.59
CA ALA A 135 -0.14 -8.98 -3.29
C ALA A 135 -1.16 -10.03 -2.77
N ILE A 136 -1.20 -11.23 -3.37
CA ILE A 136 -2.04 -12.35 -2.92
C ILE A 136 -1.69 -12.74 -1.48
N ASN A 137 -0.40 -12.93 -1.18
CA ASN A 137 0.05 -13.28 0.17
C ASN A 137 -0.40 -12.23 1.20
N SER A 138 -0.15 -10.95 0.93
CA SER A 138 -0.54 -9.85 1.83
C SER A 138 -2.05 -9.68 1.98
N LEU A 139 -2.83 -9.76 0.89
CA LEU A 139 -4.29 -9.65 0.95
C LEU A 139 -4.91 -10.84 1.68
N ARG A 140 -4.35 -12.05 1.54
CA ARG A 140 -4.80 -13.24 2.26
C ARG A 140 -4.58 -13.10 3.75
N GLU A 141 -3.38 -12.74 4.19
CA GLU A 141 -3.08 -12.51 5.61
C GLU A 141 -3.96 -11.39 6.19
N LEU A 142 -4.13 -10.28 5.44
CA LEU A 142 -5.05 -9.21 5.85
C LEU A 142 -6.48 -9.71 6.00
N ALA A 143 -7.00 -10.48 5.03
CA ALA A 143 -8.37 -11.00 5.07
C ALA A 143 -8.58 -11.96 6.25
N GLN A 144 -7.61 -12.80 6.57
CA GLN A 144 -7.68 -13.74 7.69
C GLN A 144 -7.79 -13.02 9.04
N GLU A 145 -7.13 -11.87 9.20
CA GLU A 145 -7.12 -11.11 10.46
C GLU A 145 -8.15 -9.97 10.47
N THR A 146 -8.88 -9.73 9.38
CA THR A 146 -9.94 -8.71 9.35
C THR A 146 -11.20 -9.22 10.09
N PRO A 147 -11.74 -8.46 11.06
CA PRO A 147 -12.99 -8.80 11.75
C PRO A 147 -14.19 -8.88 10.79
N GLU A 148 -15.18 -9.71 11.11
CA GLU A 148 -16.38 -9.92 10.27
C GLU A 148 -17.10 -8.62 9.92
N ASN A 149 -17.26 -7.70 10.88
CA ASN A 149 -17.93 -6.41 10.67
C ASN A 149 -17.15 -5.45 9.74
N LEU A 150 -15.89 -5.76 9.42
CA LEU A 150 -15.02 -5.02 8.49
C LEU A 150 -14.75 -5.81 7.18
N LEU A 151 -15.27 -7.03 7.06
CA LEU A 151 -15.18 -7.83 5.85
C LEU A 151 -16.26 -7.39 4.85
N PRO A 152 -15.92 -7.26 3.55
CA PRO A 152 -16.92 -7.09 2.52
C PRO A 152 -17.67 -8.41 2.35
N PHE A 153 -18.93 -8.35 1.94
CA PHE A 153 -19.66 -9.56 1.56
C PHE A 153 -19.01 -10.20 0.32
N GLN A 154 -18.57 -11.46 0.46
CA GLN A 154 -17.90 -12.23 -0.58
C GLN A 154 -18.77 -13.43 -0.98
N PRO A 155 -19.35 -13.44 -2.19
CA PRO A 155 -20.04 -14.62 -2.69
C PRO A 155 -19.04 -15.73 -3.03
N THR A 156 -19.45 -16.99 -2.88
CA THR A 156 -18.71 -18.12 -3.45
C THR A 156 -18.79 -18.07 -4.97
N ILE A 157 -17.64 -18.21 -5.64
CA ILE A 157 -17.53 -18.22 -7.10
C ILE A 157 -17.23 -19.65 -7.53
N SER A 158 -17.93 -20.12 -8.56
CA SER A 158 -17.70 -21.44 -9.15
C SER A 158 -16.63 -21.38 -10.24
N SER A 159 -15.85 -22.45 -10.41
CA SER A 159 -14.79 -22.51 -11.41
C SER A 159 -15.28 -22.63 -12.85
N ASP A 160 -16.55 -22.97 -13.06
CA ASP A 160 -17.22 -23.03 -14.36
C ASP A 160 -18.02 -21.76 -14.70
N GLU A 161 -18.05 -20.78 -13.80
CA GLU A 161 -18.73 -19.52 -14.07
C GLU A 161 -17.95 -18.69 -15.10
N THR A 162 -18.64 -18.19 -16.13
CA THR A 162 -18.05 -17.38 -17.20
C THR A 162 -18.77 -16.05 -17.42
N ASP A 163 -19.89 -15.82 -16.75
CA ASP A 163 -20.58 -14.54 -16.75
C ASP A 163 -19.83 -13.53 -15.87
N SER A 164 -19.34 -12.45 -16.48
CA SER A 164 -18.57 -11.41 -15.79
C SER A 164 -19.30 -10.80 -14.60
N HIS A 165 -20.62 -10.58 -14.68
CA HIS A 165 -21.38 -9.99 -13.57
C HIS A 165 -21.53 -10.95 -12.39
N LYS A 166 -21.49 -12.26 -12.65
CA LYS A 166 -21.49 -13.29 -11.60
C LYS A 166 -20.10 -13.52 -11.03
N LEU A 167 -19.07 -13.54 -11.88
CA LEU A 167 -17.66 -13.66 -11.48
C LEU A 167 -17.20 -12.50 -10.61
N PHE A 168 -17.61 -11.28 -10.95
CA PHE A 168 -17.11 -10.05 -10.32
C PHE A 168 -18.15 -9.36 -9.44
N LYS A 169 -19.07 -10.13 -8.86
CA LYS A 169 -20.11 -9.58 -7.98
C LYS A 169 -19.50 -8.81 -6.80
N ASN A 170 -20.02 -7.61 -6.54
CA ASN A 170 -19.55 -6.65 -5.53
C ASN A 170 -18.13 -6.10 -5.74
N VAL A 171 -17.52 -6.30 -6.91
CA VAL A 171 -16.28 -5.59 -7.23
C VAL A 171 -16.55 -4.09 -7.29
N HIS A 172 -15.62 -3.29 -6.78
CA HIS A 172 -15.71 -1.83 -6.89
C HIS A 172 -15.34 -1.30 -8.28
N ARG A 173 -14.84 -2.16 -9.17
CA ARG A 173 -14.45 -1.79 -10.53
C ARG A 173 -15.66 -1.75 -11.43
N ASP A 174 -15.65 -0.82 -12.37
CA ASP A 174 -16.59 -0.82 -13.48
C ASP A 174 -16.19 -1.93 -14.46
N ILE A 175 -16.99 -3.00 -14.51
CA ILE A 175 -16.75 -4.18 -15.34
C ILE A 175 -17.32 -4.01 -16.75
N ASP A 176 -18.11 -2.97 -16.99
CA ASP A 176 -18.72 -2.67 -18.28
C ASP A 176 -17.95 -1.57 -19.06
N MET A 177 -16.89 -1.03 -18.45
CA MET A 177 -16.04 -0.01 -19.05
C MET A 177 -15.47 -0.47 -20.38
N SER A 178 -15.68 0.33 -21.42
CA SER A 178 -15.19 0.02 -22.76
C SER A 178 -13.66 0.06 -22.84
N THR A 179 -13.08 -0.64 -23.81
CA THR A 179 -11.64 -0.61 -24.06
C THR A 179 -11.12 0.81 -24.29
N GLN A 180 -11.90 1.67 -24.97
CA GLN A 180 -11.50 3.05 -25.22
C GLN A 180 -11.46 3.87 -23.92
N GLU A 181 -12.46 3.73 -23.05
CA GLU A 181 -12.48 4.42 -21.76
C GLU A 181 -11.33 3.96 -20.84
N VAL A 182 -10.98 2.67 -20.85
CA VAL A 182 -9.81 2.13 -20.15
C VAL A 182 -8.51 2.78 -20.65
N VAL A 183 -8.36 2.93 -21.97
CA VAL A 183 -7.18 3.59 -22.55
C VAL A 183 -7.16 5.08 -22.21
N ASP A 184 -8.28 5.79 -22.36
CA ASP A 184 -8.37 7.23 -22.13
C ASP A 184 -8.02 7.61 -20.69
N ARG A 185 -8.58 6.88 -19.70
CA ARG A 185 -8.24 7.11 -18.28
C ARG A 185 -6.80 6.74 -17.96
N GLY A 186 -6.26 5.71 -18.59
CA GLY A 186 -4.87 5.28 -18.42
C GLY A 186 -3.90 6.36 -18.92
N MET A 187 -4.14 6.84 -20.14
CA MET A 187 -3.38 7.91 -20.78
C MET A 187 -3.48 9.24 -20.00
N ALA A 188 -4.65 9.56 -19.44
CA ALA A 188 -4.83 10.74 -18.61
C ALA A 188 -3.92 10.73 -17.38
N LEU A 189 -3.87 9.63 -16.63
CA LEU A 189 -2.94 9.50 -15.48
C LEU A 189 -1.48 9.45 -15.95
N TRP A 190 -1.18 8.67 -16.98
CA TRP A 190 0.16 8.51 -17.54
C TRP A 190 0.78 9.86 -17.91
N ASN A 191 0.05 10.71 -18.63
CA ASN A 191 0.53 12.02 -19.04
C ASN A 191 0.76 12.96 -17.86
N ARG A 192 -0.01 12.83 -16.78
CA ARG A 192 0.24 13.59 -15.54
C ARG A 192 1.51 13.14 -14.83
N ILE A 193 1.82 11.85 -14.84
CA ILE A 193 3.03 11.28 -14.24
C ILE A 193 4.26 11.64 -15.08
N TYR A 194 4.27 11.33 -16.38
CA TYR A 194 5.47 11.45 -17.20
C TYR A 194 5.62 12.82 -17.87
N GLY A 195 4.54 13.60 -17.99
CA GLY A 195 4.57 14.95 -18.55
C GLY A 195 5.35 15.04 -19.86
N LYS A 196 6.38 15.89 -19.90
CA LYS A 196 7.20 16.15 -21.08
C LYS A 196 7.94 14.91 -21.62
N VAL A 197 8.21 13.90 -20.79
CA VAL A 197 8.92 12.68 -21.22
C VAL A 197 7.96 11.56 -21.65
N SER A 198 6.64 11.77 -21.58
CA SER A 198 5.62 10.76 -21.88
C SER A 198 5.88 10.04 -23.22
N ASN A 199 6.00 10.78 -24.33
CA ASN A 199 6.23 10.20 -25.66
C ASN A 199 7.50 9.34 -25.73
N LYS A 200 8.57 9.78 -25.05
CA LYS A 200 9.83 9.01 -25.00
C LYS A 200 9.63 7.69 -24.27
N VAL A 201 8.96 7.70 -23.12
CA VAL A 201 8.73 6.47 -22.33
C VAL A 201 7.80 5.51 -23.09
N ILE A 202 6.73 6.02 -23.70
CA ILE A 202 5.80 5.23 -24.52
C ILE A 202 6.57 4.52 -25.65
N ASN A 203 7.32 5.29 -26.45
CA ASN A 203 8.04 4.73 -27.58
C ASN A 203 9.12 3.74 -27.15
N ASN A 204 9.78 3.96 -26.00
CA ASN A 204 10.73 2.99 -25.45
C ASN A 204 10.07 1.66 -25.10
N LEU A 205 8.90 1.69 -24.44
CA LEU A 205 8.15 0.46 -24.11
C LEU A 205 7.66 -0.23 -25.38
N ASN A 206 7.04 0.51 -26.29
CA ASN A 206 6.50 -0.03 -27.55
C ASN A 206 7.58 -0.61 -28.45
N ASN A 207 8.73 0.06 -28.58
CA ASN A 207 9.85 -0.44 -29.38
C ASN A 207 10.53 -1.66 -28.75
N SER A 208 10.44 -1.83 -27.43
CA SER A 208 10.93 -3.04 -26.77
C SER A 208 10.04 -4.23 -27.11
N TYR A 209 8.72 -4.04 -27.06
CA TYR A 209 7.70 -4.99 -27.48
C TYR A 209 6.32 -4.31 -27.47
N PRO A 210 5.56 -4.26 -28.59
CA PRO A 210 4.25 -3.59 -28.59
C PRO A 210 3.26 -4.12 -27.54
N ASP A 211 3.28 -5.43 -27.23
CA ASP A 211 2.42 -5.99 -26.20
C ASP A 211 2.78 -5.51 -24.80
N LEU A 212 4.04 -5.11 -24.54
CA LEU A 212 4.42 -4.47 -23.28
C LEU A 212 3.72 -3.13 -23.11
N TRP A 213 3.65 -2.33 -24.17
CA TRP A 213 2.91 -1.06 -24.15
C TRP A 213 1.40 -1.30 -24.01
N TYR A 214 0.85 -2.22 -24.82
CA TYR A 214 -0.55 -2.61 -24.73
C TYR A 214 -0.91 -3.06 -23.31
N HIS A 215 -0.13 -3.97 -22.71
CA HIS A 215 -0.39 -4.47 -21.36
C HIS A 215 -0.27 -3.39 -20.31
N THR A 216 0.76 -2.54 -20.43
CA THR A 216 0.95 -1.39 -19.54
C THR A 216 -0.28 -0.49 -19.54
N MET A 217 -0.90 -0.23 -20.69
CA MET A 217 -2.04 0.67 -20.77
C MET A 217 -3.37 -0.03 -20.47
N ALA A 218 -3.68 -1.12 -21.18
CA ALA A 218 -4.97 -1.81 -21.15
C ALA A 218 -5.20 -2.62 -19.87
N HIS A 219 -4.14 -3.04 -19.16
CA HIS A 219 -4.26 -3.93 -18.00
C HIS A 219 -3.68 -3.37 -16.71
N ILE A 220 -2.76 -2.40 -16.79
CA ILE A 220 -2.12 -1.81 -15.61
C ILE A 220 -2.58 -0.37 -15.37
N TYR A 221 -2.28 0.57 -16.26
CA TYR A 221 -2.60 1.97 -16.04
C TYR A 221 -4.10 2.22 -16.11
N GLY A 222 -4.79 1.74 -17.13
CA GLY A 222 -6.22 1.96 -17.30
C GLY A 222 -7.08 1.40 -16.16
N PRO A 223 -7.13 0.08 -15.97
CA PRO A 223 -8.10 -0.53 -15.06
C PRO A 223 -7.61 -0.58 -13.61
N LEU A 224 -6.30 -0.66 -13.38
CA LEU A 224 -5.73 -0.69 -12.04
C LEU A 224 -5.31 0.72 -11.64
N LEU A 225 -4.16 1.25 -12.06
CA LEU A 225 -3.59 2.46 -11.47
C LEU A 225 -4.48 3.72 -11.62
N SER A 226 -5.22 3.87 -12.71
CA SER A 226 -6.15 4.98 -12.93
C SER A 226 -7.50 4.82 -12.24
N GLU A 227 -7.73 3.74 -11.50
CA GLU A 227 -8.92 3.66 -10.65
C GLU A 227 -8.87 4.72 -9.54
N ALA A 228 -9.88 5.59 -9.58
CA ALA A 228 -10.01 6.75 -8.74
C ALA A 228 -11.18 6.52 -7.79
N GLY A 229 -10.97 6.77 -6.51
CA GLY A 229 -12.04 6.70 -5.50
C GLY A 229 -11.53 6.32 -4.11
N THR A 230 -10.55 5.44 -4.03
CA THR A 230 -9.98 5.00 -2.73
C THR A 230 -8.65 5.66 -2.41
N LEU A 231 -7.79 5.82 -3.43
CA LEU A 231 -6.53 6.55 -3.36
C LEU A 231 -6.55 7.65 -4.41
N ASP A 232 -6.16 8.87 -4.05
CA ASP A 232 -5.97 9.93 -5.03
C ASP A 232 -4.63 9.74 -5.81
N PRO A 233 -4.40 10.47 -6.92
CA PRO A 233 -3.17 10.32 -7.71
C PRO A 233 -1.86 10.60 -6.96
N GLN A 234 -1.86 11.49 -5.96
CA GLN A 234 -0.69 11.77 -5.15
C GLN A 234 -0.42 10.59 -4.20
N GLU A 235 -1.46 10.10 -3.54
CA GLU A 235 -1.40 8.93 -2.65
C GLU A 235 -0.94 7.68 -3.41
N LEU A 236 -1.51 7.43 -4.58
CA LEU A 236 -1.09 6.36 -5.49
C LEU A 236 0.40 6.45 -5.83
N SER A 237 0.92 7.66 -6.09
CA SER A 237 2.34 7.83 -6.41
C SER A 237 3.23 7.45 -5.24
N MET A 238 2.79 7.70 -4.00
CA MET A 238 3.51 7.24 -2.81
C MET A 238 3.52 5.72 -2.69
N ILE A 239 2.39 5.05 -2.97
CA ILE A 239 2.31 3.58 -3.00
C ILE A 239 3.23 2.99 -4.09
N ILE A 240 3.30 3.63 -5.25
CA ILE A 240 4.19 3.21 -6.33
C ILE A 240 5.66 3.35 -5.93
N ILE A 241 6.07 4.50 -5.39
CA ILE A 241 7.44 4.72 -4.88
C ILE A 241 7.77 3.66 -3.83
N ALA A 242 6.86 3.43 -2.88
CA ALA A 242 7.03 2.45 -1.81
C ALA A 242 7.17 1.00 -2.31
N SER A 243 6.56 0.70 -3.45
CA SER A 243 6.64 -0.62 -4.09
C SER A 243 7.93 -0.80 -4.90
N LEU A 244 8.49 0.28 -5.46
CA LEU A 244 9.71 0.23 -6.29
C LEU A 244 10.99 0.22 -5.47
N VAL A 245 11.01 0.94 -4.33
CA VAL A 245 12.20 1.05 -3.48
C VAL A 245 12.81 -0.32 -3.13
N PRO A 246 12.07 -1.37 -2.74
CA PRO A 246 12.67 -2.65 -2.35
C PRO A 246 13.25 -3.50 -3.50
N GLN A 247 13.15 -3.07 -4.77
CA GLN A 247 13.26 -3.97 -5.93
C GLN A 247 14.47 -3.72 -6.85
N ASP A 248 15.40 -2.82 -6.53
CA ASP A 248 16.59 -2.52 -7.36
C ASP A 248 16.27 -2.00 -8.79
N VAL A 249 15.14 -1.30 -8.95
CA VAL A 249 14.62 -0.80 -10.25
C VAL A 249 14.73 0.73 -10.38
N ASN A 250 15.96 1.26 -10.27
CA ASN A 250 16.22 2.70 -10.20
C ASN A 250 15.68 3.52 -11.40
N ALA A 251 15.67 2.96 -12.61
CA ALA A 251 15.15 3.67 -13.79
C ALA A 251 13.65 3.96 -13.67
N GLN A 252 12.88 2.98 -13.18
CA GLN A 252 11.46 3.10 -12.90
C GLN A 252 11.23 4.01 -11.68
N LEU A 253 12.01 3.82 -10.61
CA LEU A 253 11.92 4.66 -9.40
C LEU A 253 12.12 6.14 -9.73
N TRP A 254 13.13 6.49 -10.54
CA TRP A 254 13.36 7.87 -10.97
C TRP A 254 12.14 8.48 -11.67
N GLY A 255 11.54 7.74 -12.62
CA GLY A 255 10.36 8.19 -13.34
C GLY A 255 9.19 8.50 -12.40
N HIS A 256 8.96 7.65 -11.40
CA HIS A 256 7.88 7.82 -10.44
C HIS A 256 8.16 8.85 -9.35
N LEU A 257 9.41 9.02 -8.93
CA LEU A 257 9.82 10.14 -8.07
C LEU A 257 9.52 11.46 -8.77
N LYS A 258 9.93 11.61 -10.04
CA LYS A 258 9.65 12.82 -10.81
C LYS A 258 8.16 12.99 -11.10
N GLY A 259 7.45 11.88 -11.33
CA GLY A 259 6.02 11.87 -11.56
C GLY A 259 5.21 12.30 -10.34
N ALA A 260 5.64 11.93 -9.14
CA ALA A 260 5.05 12.45 -7.91
C ALA A 260 5.19 13.98 -7.82
N SER A 261 6.35 14.54 -8.17
CA SER A 261 6.52 16.00 -8.27
C SER A 261 5.62 16.63 -9.34
N ASN A 262 5.45 15.98 -10.50
CA ASN A 262 4.57 16.48 -11.56
C ASN A 262 3.09 16.48 -11.13
N LEU A 263 2.71 15.58 -10.22
CA LEU A 263 1.39 15.53 -9.59
C LEU A 263 1.21 16.52 -8.43
N GLY A 264 2.24 17.35 -8.15
CA GLY A 264 2.20 18.36 -7.10
C GLY A 264 2.46 17.82 -5.70
N CYS A 265 3.12 16.66 -5.56
CA CYS A 265 3.60 16.22 -4.26
C CYS A 265 4.83 17.04 -3.86
N ASP A 266 4.87 17.49 -2.61
CA ASP A 266 6.05 18.19 -2.07
C ASP A 266 7.28 17.27 -2.06
N ARG A 267 8.45 17.86 -2.30
CA ARG A 267 9.70 17.09 -2.39
C ARG A 267 10.01 16.41 -1.06
N GLU A 268 9.78 17.10 0.04
CA GLU A 268 9.98 16.61 1.39
C GLU A 268 9.12 15.37 1.65
N VAL A 269 7.86 15.36 1.17
CA VAL A 269 6.96 14.22 1.27
C VAL A 269 7.50 13.02 0.49
N ILE A 270 7.97 13.25 -0.74
CA ILE A 270 8.54 12.21 -1.59
C ILE A 270 9.77 11.59 -0.93
N ASP A 271 10.68 12.41 -0.42
CA ASP A 271 11.91 11.98 0.25
C ASP A 271 11.60 11.18 1.52
N VAL A 272 10.62 11.63 2.29
CA VAL A 272 10.14 10.95 3.50
C VAL A 272 9.54 9.58 3.19
N VAL A 273 8.71 9.46 2.15
CA VAL A 273 8.13 8.17 1.71
C VAL A 273 9.21 7.22 1.19
N ARG A 274 10.19 7.75 0.47
CA ARG A 274 11.36 6.98 0.04
C ARG A 274 12.15 6.46 1.25
N ASP A 275 12.44 7.32 2.21
CA ASP A 275 13.22 6.96 3.40
C ASP A 275 12.47 5.97 4.30
N LEU A 276 11.14 6.08 4.42
CA LEU A 276 10.28 5.05 5.04
C LEU A 276 10.49 3.70 4.40
N SER A 277 10.38 3.67 3.08
CA SER A 277 10.47 2.45 2.31
C SER A 277 11.87 1.84 2.45
N ILE A 278 12.93 2.65 2.54
CA ILE A 278 14.30 2.19 2.79
C ILE A 278 14.43 1.60 4.20
N THR A 279 13.92 2.28 5.22
CA THR A 279 13.96 1.79 6.62
C THR A 279 13.28 0.44 6.73
N ILE A 280 12.06 0.30 6.18
CA ILE A 280 11.32 -0.97 6.19
C ILE A 280 12.07 -2.03 5.39
N SER A 281 12.57 -1.70 4.20
CA SER A 281 13.33 -2.65 3.37
C SER A 281 14.55 -3.20 4.11
N ARG A 282 15.28 -2.36 4.88
CA ARG A 282 16.38 -2.81 5.74
C ARG A 282 15.91 -3.72 6.87
N LEU A 283 14.78 -3.39 7.51
CA LEU A 283 14.18 -4.26 8.52
C LEU A 283 13.77 -5.63 7.95
N CYS A 284 13.42 -5.67 6.65
CA CYS A 284 13.13 -6.90 5.90
C CYS A 284 14.37 -7.54 5.24
N ASN A 285 15.59 -7.10 5.59
CA ASN A 285 16.86 -7.60 5.05
C ASN A 285 17.03 -7.47 3.52
N VAL A 286 16.36 -6.50 2.89
CA VAL A 286 16.59 -6.16 1.49
C VAL A 286 17.97 -5.55 1.32
N ASN A 287 18.73 -6.06 0.35
CA ASN A 287 20.03 -5.55 -0.03
C ASN A 287 19.98 -5.08 -1.49
N TRP A 288 20.37 -3.82 -1.71
CA TRP A 288 20.42 -3.23 -3.03
C TRP A 288 21.80 -3.41 -3.66
N LYS A 289 21.84 -3.73 -4.96
CA LYS A 289 23.08 -3.83 -5.73
C LYS A 289 23.70 -2.46 -5.99
N MET A 290 22.87 -1.42 -6.05
CA MET A 290 23.30 -0.04 -6.32
C MET A 290 22.72 0.91 -5.26
N GLY A 291 23.21 2.15 -5.24
CA GLY A 291 22.55 3.21 -4.48
C GLY A 291 21.12 3.42 -4.95
N ILE A 292 20.22 3.76 -4.03
CA ILE A 292 18.80 4.00 -4.32
C ILE A 292 18.65 5.42 -4.86
N THR A 293 18.08 5.58 -6.06
CA THR A 293 17.91 6.90 -6.68
C THR A 293 17.06 7.85 -5.81
N LYS A 294 17.37 9.16 -5.85
CA LYS A 294 16.66 10.25 -5.16
C LYS A 294 16.46 11.44 -6.11
N LEU A 295 15.50 12.33 -5.82
CA LEU A 295 15.24 13.56 -6.58
C LEU A 295 16.36 14.60 -6.46
#